data_AF-A0A8R2HAK6-F1
#
_entry.id   AF-A0A8R2HAK6-F1
#
_cell.length_a   1.000
_cell.length_b   1.000
_cell.length_c   1.000
_cell.angle_alpha   90.00
_cell.angle_beta   90.00
_cell.angle_gamma   90.00
#
_symmetry.space_group_name_H-M   'P 1'
#
loop_
_entity.id
_entity.type
_entity.pdbx_description
1 polymer ?
#
loop_
_entity_poly.entity_id
_entity_poly.type
_entity_poly.pdbx_seq_one_letter_code
_entity_poly.pdbx_strand_id
1 'polypeptide(L)'
;MESSRLYIKTLLDKFGHSTFRPKQWEIIRSILEEKKDVCAVMSTGYEKSLCYQYPAVYSNGLTIVISPLISLIKDQLLFLEV
;
A
#
# COMPACT_ATOMS: atom_id res chain seq x y z
N MET A 1 -0.49 16.57 12.86
CA MET A 1 -1.96 16.48 12.70
C MET A 1 -2.40 16.61 11.23
N GLU A 2 -1.72 17.41 10.41
CA GLU A 2 -2.08 17.59 8.99
C GLU A 2 -1.71 16.38 8.11
N SER A 3 -0.51 15.80 8.28
CA SER A 3 -0.07 14.62 7.53
C SER A 3 -1.01 13.42 7.72
N SER A 4 -1.52 13.21 8.93
CA SER A 4 -2.49 12.15 9.23
C SER A 4 -3.79 12.28 8.44
N ARG A 5 -4.26 13.52 8.20
CA ARG A 5 -5.44 13.75 7.35
C ARG A 5 -5.14 13.50 5.88
N LEU A 6 -3.94 13.86 5.43
CA LEU A 6 -3.53 13.63 4.05
C LEU A 6 -3.41 12.13 3.73
N TYR A 7 -2.93 11.33 4.69
CA TYR A 7 -2.85 9.89 4.51
C TYR A 7 -4.24 9.26 4.29
N ILE A 8 -5.18 9.57 5.18
CA ILE A 8 -6.54 9.04 5.09
C ILE A 8 -7.27 9.58 3.86
N LYS A 9 -7.05 10.84 3.48
CA LYS A 9 -7.60 11.40 2.23
C LYS A 9 -7.13 10.62 1.01
N THR A 10 -5.82 10.37 0.89
CA THR A 10 -5.27 9.59 -0.24
C THR A 10 -5.81 8.16 -0.24
N LEU A 11 -5.92 7.55 0.94
CA LEU A 11 -6.47 6.21 1.09
C LEU A 11 -7.92 6.15 0.61
N LEU A 12 -8.73 7.14 0.99
CA LEU A 12 -10.12 7.22 0.58
C LEU A 12 -10.25 7.50 -0.93
N ASP A 13 -9.54 8.51 -1.43
CA ASP A 13 -9.65 9.00 -2.81
C ASP A 13 -9.12 8.00 -3.84
N LYS A 14 -8.13 7.17 -3.48
CA LYS A 14 -7.44 6.25 -4.41
C LYS A 14 -7.71 4.78 -4.18
N PHE A 15 -8.09 4.39 -2.97
CA PHE A 15 -8.32 2.99 -2.61
C PHE A 15 -9.70 2.74 -2.01
N GLY A 16 -10.52 3.78 -1.77
CA GLY A 16 -11.88 3.63 -1.25
C GLY A 16 -11.98 3.21 0.21
N HIS A 17 -10.87 3.20 0.97
CA HIS A 17 -10.87 2.83 2.38
C HIS A 17 -10.83 4.07 3.30
N SER A 18 -11.59 4.04 4.38
CA SER A 18 -11.65 5.14 5.36
C SER A 18 -10.61 5.04 6.47
N THR A 19 -10.04 3.85 6.69
CA THR A 19 -9.03 3.59 7.73
C THR A 19 -8.05 2.51 7.29
N PHE A 20 -6.81 2.58 7.78
CA PHE A 20 -5.85 1.49 7.67
C PHE A 20 -6.10 0.43 8.75
N ARG A 21 -5.84 -0.84 8.43
CA ARG A 21 -5.70 -1.86 9.47
C ARG A 21 -4.44 -1.60 10.30
N PRO A 22 -4.39 -1.95 11.60
CA PRO A 22 -3.27 -1.59 12.48
C PRO A 22 -1.88 -1.95 11.92
N LYS A 23 -1.70 -3.20 11.47
CA LYS A 23 -0.42 -3.66 10.89
C LYS A 23 -0.10 -3.04 9.52
N GLN A 24 -1.11 -2.67 8.73
CA GLN A 24 -0.88 -2.02 7.44
C GLN A 24 -0.26 -0.64 7.65
N TRP A 25 -0.80 0.14 8.58
CA TRP A 25 -0.27 1.47 8.87
C TRP A 25 1.14 1.41 9.42
N GLU A 26 1.43 0.45 10.31
CA GLU A 26 2.77 0.24 10.84
C GLU A 26 3.80 0.02 9.72
N ILE A 27 3.51 -0.88 8.78
CA ILE A 27 4.38 -1.16 7.62
C ILE A 27 4.53 0.08 6.72
N ILE A 28 3.41 0.70 6.34
CA ILE A 28 3.39 1.87 5.45
C ILE A 28 4.19 3.03 6.05
N ARG A 29 4.03 3.27 7.35
CA ARG A 29 4.74 4.32 8.07
C ARG A 29 6.24 4.05 8.12
N SER A 30 6.65 2.80 8.39
CA SER A 30 8.07 2.44 8.37
C SER A 30 8.71 2.66 6.99
N ILE A 31 7.97 2.43 5.90
CA ILE A 31 8.42 2.69 4.53
C ILE A 31 8.45 4.19 4.22
N LEU A 32 7.38 4.92 4.53
CA LEU A 32 7.21 6.32 4.13
C LEU A 32 7.99 7.31 4.98
N GLU A 33 7.87 7.20 6.31
CA GLU A 33 8.43 8.17 7.26
C GLU A 33 9.83 7.75 7.70
N GLU A 34 10.01 6.47 8.04
CA GLU A 34 11.27 5.98 8.61
C GLU A 34 12.29 5.50 7.57
N LYS A 35 11.85 5.29 6.33
CA LYS A 35 12.70 4.81 5.22
C LYS A 35 13.45 3.52 5.55
N LYS A 36 12.78 2.59 6.24
CA LYS A 36 13.34 1.30 6.66
C LYS A 36 12.90 0.16 5.75
N ASP A 37 13.77 -0.84 5.63
CA ASP A 37 13.41 -2.14 5.08
C ASP A 37 12.45 -2.87 6.02
N VAL A 38 11.41 -3.48 5.45
CA VAL A 38 10.36 -4.16 6.22
C VAL A 38 10.15 -5.57 5.66
N CYS A 39 10.31 -6.57 6.52
CA CYS A 39 9.85 -7.93 6.24
C CYS A 39 8.46 -8.12 6.86
N ALA A 40 7.42 -8.05 6.04
CA ALA A 40 6.03 -8.15 6.50
C ALA A 40 5.49 -9.57 6.35
N VAL A 41 5.07 -10.17 7.47
CA VAL A 41 4.34 -11.45 7.49
C VAL A 41 2.87 -11.17 7.79
N MET A 42 2.03 -11.42 6.80
CA MET A 42 0.59 -11.13 6.86
C MET A 42 -0.20 -12.35 6.40
N SER A 43 -1.43 -12.53 6.88
CA SER A 43 -2.34 -13.57 6.39
C SER A 43 -2.90 -13.23 5.01
N THR A 44 -3.30 -14.24 4.22
CA THR A 44 -4.08 -14.02 3.00
C THR A 44 -5.36 -13.23 3.31
N GLY A 45 -5.79 -12.36 2.39
CA GLY A 45 -6.97 -11.50 2.59
C GLY A 45 -6.76 -10.27 3.50
N TYR A 46 -5.55 -10.07 4.04
CA TYR A 46 -5.20 -8.85 4.80
C TYR A 46 -4.75 -7.68 3.89
N GLU A 47 -5.09 -7.73 2.59
CA GLU A 47 -4.78 -6.68 1.60
C GLU A 47 -3.31 -6.23 1.64
N LYS A 48 -2.39 -7.20 1.61
CA LYS A 48 -0.94 -6.94 1.70
C LYS A 48 -0.45 -6.01 0.59
N SER A 49 -1.13 -6.02 -0.56
CA SER A 49 -0.80 -5.18 -1.71
C SER A 49 -0.83 -3.69 -1.39
N LEU A 50 -1.74 -3.27 -0.52
CA LEU A 50 -1.86 -1.88 -0.09
C LEU A 50 -0.55 -1.38 0.55
N CYS A 51 0.17 -2.25 1.27
CA CYS A 51 1.40 -1.87 1.97
C CYS A 51 2.53 -1.41 1.04
N TYR A 52 2.53 -1.80 -0.25
CA TYR A 52 3.50 -1.32 -1.24
C TYR A 52 2.87 -0.41 -2.31
N GLN A 53 1.58 -0.55 -2.60
CA GLN A 53 0.87 0.33 -3.55
C GLN A 53 0.65 1.74 -2.97
N TYR A 54 0.21 1.81 -1.71
CA TYR A 54 -0.10 3.08 -1.07
C TYR A 54 1.12 4.02 -1.00
N PRO A 55 2.32 3.56 -0.58
CA PRO A 55 3.51 4.41 -0.60
C PRO A 55 3.85 4.99 -1.98
N ALA A 56 3.65 4.20 -3.04
CA ALA A 56 3.90 4.62 -4.43
C ALA A 56 2.99 5.79 -4.82
N VAL A 57 1.68 5.61 -4.59
CA VAL A 57 0.64 6.59 -4.93
C VAL A 57 0.78 7.85 -4.09
N TYR A 58 0.93 7.70 -2.77
CA TYR A 58 1.04 8.84 -1.85
C TYR A 58 2.28 9.69 -2.11
N SER A 59 3.41 9.06 -2.43
CA SER A 59 4.67 9.78 -2.69
C SER A 59 4.76 10.31 -4.13
N ASN A 60 3.76 10.03 -4.98
CA ASN A 60 3.81 10.24 -6.42
C ASN A 60 5.13 9.70 -7.03
N GLY A 61 5.54 8.52 -6.57
CA GLY A 61 6.82 7.89 -6.90
C GLY A 61 6.65 6.58 -7.64
N LEU A 62 7.76 6.02 -8.14
CA LEU A 62 7.78 4.72 -8.78
C LEU A 62 8.09 3.62 -7.76
N THR A 63 7.25 2.58 -7.72
CA THR A 63 7.49 1.35 -6.95
C THR A 63 7.62 0.17 -7.90
N ILE A 64 8.69 -0.61 -7.73
CA ILE A 64 8.93 -1.83 -8.50
C ILE A 64 8.42 -3.02 -7.68
N VAL A 65 7.43 -3.72 -8.21
CA VAL A 65 6.88 -4.93 -7.59
C VAL A 65 7.40 -6.16 -8.32
N ILE A 66 8.15 -7.00 -7.61
CA ILE A 66 8.71 -8.24 -8.15
C ILE A 66 7.83 -9.40 -7.68
N SER A 67 7.21 -10.11 -8.61
CA SER A 67 6.38 -11.29 -8.33
C SER A 67 6.81 -12.45 -9.23
N PRO A 68 6.96 -13.67 -8.69
CA PRO A 68 7.28 -14.85 -9.49
C PRO A 68 6.07 -15.40 -10.28
N LEU A 69 4.85 -14.95 -9.98
CA LEU A 69 3.62 -15.52 -10.53
C LEU A 69 2.96 -14.56 -11.53
N ILE A 70 3.01 -14.91 -12.82
CA ILE A 70 2.41 -14.11 -13.90
C ILE A 70 0.89 -13.96 -13.74
N SER A 71 0.20 -15.02 -13.32
CA SER A 71 -1.25 -14.95 -13.05
C SER A 71 -1.56 -13.89 -11.99
N LEU A 72 -0.81 -13.88 -10.89
CA LEU A 72 -0.97 -12.90 -9.83
C LEU A 72 -0.69 -11.47 -10.33
N ILE A 73 0.31 -11.29 -11.19
CA ILE A 73 0.58 -9.96 -11.79
C ILE A 73 -0.62 -9.47 -12.57
N LYS A 74 -1.21 -10.32 -13.43
CA LYS A 74 -2.39 -9.97 -14.23
C LYS A 74 -3.58 -9.61 -13.35
N ASP A 75 -3.82 -10.39 -12.30
CA ASP A 75 -4.91 -10.14 -11.37
C ASP A 75 -4.74 -8.78 -10.67
N GLN A 76 -3.51 -8.45 -10.22
CA GLN A 76 -3.24 -7.16 -9.57
C GLN A 76 -3.36 -5.96 -10.53
N LEU A 77 -2.99 -6.12 -11.81
CA LEU A 77 -3.14 -5.06 -12.82
C LEU A 77 -4.62 -4.74 -13.07
N LEU A 78 -5.47 -5.77 -13.18
CA LEU A 78 -6.90 -5.57 -13.40
C LEU A 78 -7.57 -4.77 -12.28
N PHE A 79 -7.11 -4.92 -11.03
CA PHE A 79 -7.61 -4.14 -9.89
C PHE A 79 -7.11 -2.68 -9.86
N LEU A 80 -6.04 -2.36 -10.59
CA LEU A 80 -5.45 -1.01 -10.63
C LEU A 80 -5.88 -0.19 -11.85
N GLU A 81 -6.34 -0.84 -12.93
CA GLU A 81 -6.71 -0.21 -14.20
C GLU A 81 -8.18 0.27 -14.26
N VAL A 82 -8.83 0.51 -13.11
CA VAL A 82 -10.22 1.00 -12.99
C VAL A 82 -10.23 2.34 -12.26
#